data_AF-A0A242A6W3-F1
#
_entry.id   AF-A0A242A6W3-F1
#
_cell.length_a   1.000
_cell.length_b   1.000
_cell.length_c   1.000
_cell.angle_alpha   90.00
_cell.angle_beta   90.00
_cell.angle_gamma   90.00
#
_symmetry.space_group_name_H-M   'P 1'
#
loop_
_entity.id
_entity.type
_entity.pdbx_description
1 polymer ?
#
loop_
_entity_poly.entity_id
_entity_poly.type
_entity_poly.pdbx_seq_one_letter_code
_entity_poly.pdbx_strand_id
1 'polypeptide(L)' 'MSRDFIIKVRVALATHDKNQEWLAKKINISSAYMSDIMNGRRKPDKQIPRIGAVLAELEKVSKN' A
#
# COMPACT_ATOMS: atom_id res chain seq x y z
N MET A 1 -9.79 5.63 -3.82
CA MET A 1 -8.59 6.13 -3.12
C MET A 1 -8.10 7.36 -3.87
N SER A 2 -7.57 8.39 -3.19
CA SER A 2 -7.07 9.57 -3.90
C SER A 2 -5.76 9.27 -4.64
N ARG A 3 -5.50 10.02 -5.72
CA ARG A 3 -4.25 9.91 -6.49
C ARG A 3 -3.02 10.16 -5.62
N ASP A 4 -3.09 11.16 -4.73
CA ASP A 4 -1.99 11.50 -3.83
C ASP A 4 -1.66 10.37 -2.87
N PHE A 5 -2.67 9.68 -2.35
CA PHE A 5 -2.45 8.52 -1.49
C PHE A 5 -1.80 7.36 -2.25
N ILE A 6 -2.22 7.10 -3.51
CA ILE A 6 -1.57 6.09 -4.38
C ILE A 6 -0.08 6.43 -4.59
N ILE A 7 0.24 7.70 -4.83
CA ILE A 7 1.63 8.16 -5.00
C ILE A 7 2.42 7.92 -3.72
N LYS A 8 1.89 8.32 -2.55
CA LYS A 8 2.52 8.08 -1.24
C LYS A 8 2.82 6.60 -1.02
N VAL A 9 1.85 5.72 -1.31
CA VAL A 9 2.03 4.26 -1.19
C VAL A 9 3.17 3.78 -2.10
N ARG A 10 3.21 4.22 -3.36
CA ARG A 10 4.27 3.81 -4.31
C ARG A 10 5.66 4.26 -3.86
N VAL A 11 5.79 5.51 -3.43
CA VAL A 11 7.06 6.05 -2.92
C VAL A 11 7.52 5.26 -1.70
N ALA A 12 6.66 5.09 -0.69
CA ALA A 12 6.99 4.35 0.52
C ALA A 12 7.35 2.88 0.24
N LEU A 13 6.69 2.21 -0.71
CA LEU A 13 7.10 0.85 -1.07
C LEU A 13 8.48 0.84 -1.74
N ALA A 14 8.72 1.76 -2.67
CA ALA A 14 9.98 1.84 -3.41
C ALA A 14 11.18 2.19 -2.51
N THR A 15 11.02 3.08 -1.53
CA THR A 15 12.10 3.44 -0.58
C THR A 15 12.50 2.28 0.34
N HIS A 16 11.71 1.21 0.39
CA HIS A 16 11.93 0.03 1.23
C HIS A 16 12.15 -1.27 0.42
N ASP A 17 12.44 -1.15 -0.88
CA ASP A 17 12.58 -2.28 -1.82
C ASP A 17 11.38 -3.24 -1.79
N LYS A 18 10.17 -2.68 -1.57
CA LYS A 18 8.89 -3.40 -1.60
C LYS A 18 8.09 -3.04 -2.83
N ASN A 19 7.12 -3.89 -3.15
CA ASN A 19 6.19 -3.68 -4.25
C ASN A 19 4.75 -3.91 -3.79
N GLN A 20 3.80 -3.65 -4.68
CA GLN A 20 2.37 -3.82 -4.38
C GLN A 20 1.98 -5.29 -4.09
N GLU A 21 2.71 -6.27 -4.62
CA GLU A 21 2.47 -7.69 -4.34
C GLU A 21 2.81 -8.01 -2.88
N TRP A 22 3.94 -7.49 -2.40
CA TRP A 22 4.31 -7.58 -0.99
C TRP A 22 3.25 -6.94 -0.09
N LEU A 23 2.77 -5.74 -0.45
CA LEU A 23 1.72 -5.06 0.31
C LEU A 23 0.42 -5.88 0.33
N ALA A 24 0.03 -6.48 -0.80
CA ALA A 24 -1.15 -7.33 -0.90
C ALA A 24 -1.06 -8.54 0.04
N LYS A 25 0.10 -9.22 0.06
CA LYS A 25 0.38 -10.33 0.99
C LYS A 25 0.30 -9.87 2.45
N LYS A 26 0.91 -8.72 2.78
CA LYS A 26 0.94 -8.17 4.15
C LYS A 26 -0.46 -7.86 4.69
N ILE A 27 -1.39 -7.40 3.85
CA ILE A 27 -2.78 -7.14 4.26
C ILE A 27 -3.76 -8.27 3.90
N ASN A 28 -3.24 -9.43 3.51
CA ASN A 28 -4.00 -10.64 3.17
C ASN A 28 -5.10 -10.39 2.12
N ILE A 29 -4.73 -9.83 0.97
CA ILE A 29 -5.59 -9.70 -0.22
C ILE A 29 -4.87 -10.19 -1.47
N SER A 30 -5.62 -10.43 -2.55
CA SER A 30 -5.01 -10.82 -3.83
C SER A 30 -4.24 -9.66 -4.47
N SER A 31 -3.17 -9.98 -5.17
CA SER A 31 -2.39 -9.02 -5.97
C SER A 31 -3.24 -8.37 -7.07
N ALA A 32 -4.16 -9.12 -7.67
CA ALA A 32 -5.12 -8.59 -8.64
C ALA A 32 -6.02 -7.52 -8.02
N TYR A 33 -6.57 -7.78 -6.83
CA TYR A 33 -7.39 -6.80 -6.14
C TYR A 33 -6.57 -5.57 -5.72
N MET A 34 -5.33 -5.75 -5.26
CA MET A 34 -4.42 -4.64 -4.99
C MET A 34 -4.16 -3.79 -6.24
N SER A 35 -3.91 -4.41 -7.39
CA SER A 35 -3.70 -3.70 -8.66
C SER A 35 -4.93 -2.87 -9.04
N ASP A 36 -6.14 -3.42 -8.90
CA ASP A 36 -7.38 -2.67 -9.13
C ASP A 36 -7.51 -1.46 -8.21
N ILE A 37 -7.15 -1.60 -6.93
CA ILE A 37 -7.13 -0.51 -5.96
C ILE A 37 -6.13 0.57 -6.36
N MET A 38 -4.88 0.18 -6.66
CA MET A 38 -3.79 1.10 -7.00
C MET A 38 -3.99 1.79 -8.35
N ASN A 39 -4.84 1.25 -9.22
CA ASN A 39 -5.25 1.85 -10.49
C ASN A 39 -6.59 2.61 -10.38
N GLY A 40 -7.16 2.76 -9.18
CA GLY A 40 -8.40 3.52 -8.96
C GLY A 40 -9.67 2.84 -9.48
N ARG A 41 -9.61 1.57 -9.87
CA ARG A 41 -10.74 0.79 -10.40
C ARG A 41 -11.70 0.31 -9.32
N ARG A 42 -11.31 0.43 -8.05
CA ARG A 42 -12.11 0.04 -6.88
C ARG A 42 -12.14 1.15 -5.84
N LYS A 43 -13.17 1.14 -4.98
CA LYS A 43 -13.25 1.95 -3.76
C LYS A 43 -12.79 1.11 -2.56
N PRO A 44 -11.56 1.28 -2.07
CA PRO A 44 -10.97 0.41 -1.06
C PRO A 44 -11.15 0.96 0.36
N ASP A 45 -12.36 1.41 0.75
CA ASP A 45 -12.54 2.18 1.98
C ASP A 45 -12.05 1.41 3.23
N LYS A 46 -12.22 0.08 3.24
CA LYS A 46 -11.71 -0.82 4.28
C LYS A 46 -10.20 -1.08 4.22
N GLN A 47 -9.57 -0.89 3.05
CA GLN A 47 -8.14 -1.17 2.86
C GLN A 47 -7.26 0.06 3.06
N ILE A 48 -7.77 1.28 2.88
CA ILE A 48 -7.04 2.52 3.17
C ILE A 48 -6.39 2.51 4.57
N PRO A 49 -7.12 2.23 5.67
CA PRO A 49 -6.51 2.20 6.99
C PRO A 49 -5.49 1.06 7.16
N ARG A 50 -5.73 -0.11 6.52
CA ARG A 50 -4.82 -1.26 6.57
C ARG A 50 -3.51 -0.99 5.83
N ILE A 51 -3.59 -0.34 4.67
CA ILE A 51 -2.43 0.11 3.90
C ILE A 51 -1.66 1.16 4.72
N GLY A 52 -2.37 2.15 5.29
CA GLY A 52 -1.75 3.19 6.13
C GLY A 52 -0.98 2.62 7.32
N ALA A 53 -1.52 1.59 8.00
CA ALA A 53 -0.84 0.92 9.10
C ALA A 53 0.47 0.25 8.64
N VAL A 54 0.47 -0.43 7.49
CA VAL A 54 1.69 -1.03 6.92
C VAL A 54 2.73 0.03 6.56
N LEU A 55 2.32 1.17 6.00
CA LEU A 55 3.25 2.25 5.70
C LEU A 55 3.88 2.83 6.98
N ALA A 56 3.09 3.01 8.04
CA ALA A 56 3.60 3.46 9.34
C ALA A 56 4.57 2.44 9.97
N GLU A 57 4.36 1.13 9.77
CA GLU A 57 5.32 0.10 10.17
C GLU A 57 6.63 0.21 9.39
N LEU A 58 6.57 0.42 8.08
CA LEU A 58 7.76 0.59 7.24
C LEU A 58 8.61 1.80 7.67
N GLU A 59 7.96 2.94 7.92
CA GLU A 59 8.66 4.15 8.35
C GLU A 59 9.39 3.99 9.70
N LYS A 60 8.86 3.17 10.61
CA LYS A 60 9.54 2.86 11.89
C LYS A 60 10.82 2.05 11.68
N VAL A 61 10.86 1.18 10.68
CA VAL A 61 12.04 0.35 10.38
C VAL A 61 13.17 1.19 9.79
N SER A 62 12.88 2.27 9.05
CA SER A 62 13.93 3.15 8.47
C SER A 62 14.61 4.08 9.49
N LYS A 63 14.03 4.28 10.68
CA LYS A 63 14.56 5.20 11.71
C LYS A 63 15.38 4.49 12.79
N ASN A 64 15.59 3.19 12.66
CA ASN A 64 16.47 2.37 13.49
C ASN A 64 17.74 2.01 12.72
#